data_AF-A0A2T0WYT3-F1
#
_entry.id   AF-A0A2T0WYT3-F1
#
_cell.length_a   1.000
_cell.length_b   1.000
_cell.length_c   1.000
_cell.angle_alpha   90.00
_cell.angle_beta   90.00
_cell.angle_gamma   90.00
#
_symmetry.space_group_name_H-M   'P 1'
#
loop_
_entity.id
_entity.type
_entity.pdbx_description
1 polymer ?
#
loop_
_entity_poly.entity_id
_entity_poly.type
_entity_poly.pdbx_seq_one_letter_code
_entity_poly.pdbx_strand_id
1 'polypeptide(L)'
;MHFKPPNCGNAKGVEQIAQVGSCTACQSFETQRVKGCDMTIYITGGSNSRMKKGWAPKFSQQMRERETVRNISIGDVPSYVGFYQSLFNSDLEPGDTLIWEYALNDENHIDFQNYDASELLRGIEYLLIGCAHAQVRFGALIMRTRRRHLSPVDCIYNADLKGLFERYNVPYFDVNEEFARRRPYHGGVKNSHYSNFAHYDPESSIINFIADGGVEICQEARAPEAGPNAVVPLRAIEHFDGGTVSTFDNRAISVTTWDPGEDGISFIPAQAGKVIGFVALCTPEGGMMTLSTGTTTQKFSVTFSEDFISKPMVKYISVPTLMGAPLTYEAGERLRLEWAETAEGALANRKFTDSPSDEILAKRESRIVAVLVEDI
;
A
#
# COMPACT_ATOMS: atom_id res chain seq x y z
N MET A 1 17.90 10.99 -11.23
CA MET A 1 18.53 10.04 -12.16
C MET A 1 18.75 10.74 -13.50
N HIS A 2 20.00 10.97 -13.91
CA HIS A 2 20.31 11.58 -15.21
C HIS A 2 20.55 10.49 -16.25
N PHE A 3 19.69 10.41 -17.26
CA PHE A 3 19.91 9.58 -18.44
C PHE A 3 20.86 10.30 -19.42
N LYS A 4 22.00 9.66 -19.72
CA LYS A 4 22.86 10.02 -20.86
C LYS A 4 22.29 9.40 -22.14
N PRO A 5 22.22 10.14 -23.26
CA PRO A 5 21.95 9.54 -24.57
C PRO A 5 23.23 8.95 -25.19
N PRO A 6 23.12 7.90 -26.03
CA PRO A 6 24.27 7.33 -26.71
C PRO A 6 24.68 8.17 -27.93
N ASN A 7 25.97 8.49 -27.99
CA ASN A 7 26.69 8.97 -29.18
C ASN A 7 27.00 7.78 -30.09
N CYS A 8 26.57 7.85 -31.35
CA CYS A 8 27.20 7.09 -32.44
C CYS A 8 27.45 8.04 -33.61
N GLY A 9 28.74 8.18 -33.95
CA GLY A 9 29.27 9.16 -34.88
C GLY A 9 29.18 8.76 -36.35
N ASN A 10 29.47 9.78 -37.16
CA ASN A 10 29.65 9.74 -38.61
C ASN A 10 30.70 8.72 -39.07
N ALA A 11 30.39 8.02 -40.18
CA ALA A 11 31.38 7.54 -41.13
C ALA A 11 30.88 7.79 -42.56
N LYS A 12 31.67 8.53 -43.35
CA LYS A 12 31.48 8.77 -44.78
C LYS A 12 32.18 7.67 -45.60
N GLY A 13 31.47 7.16 -46.62
CA GLY A 13 31.96 6.83 -47.97
C GLY A 13 32.78 5.56 -48.19
N VAL A 14 32.32 4.67 -49.09
CA VAL A 14 32.95 4.29 -50.39
C VAL A 14 31.93 3.47 -51.22
N GLU A 15 31.93 3.68 -52.53
CA GLU A 15 31.04 3.11 -53.57
C GLU A 15 31.34 1.64 -53.97
N GLN A 16 30.26 0.98 -54.45
CA GLN A 16 30.11 -0.04 -55.50
C GLN A 16 30.93 -1.35 -55.50
N ILE A 17 30.23 -2.50 -55.61
CA ILE A 17 30.12 -3.35 -56.82
C ILE A 17 29.17 -4.54 -56.53
N ALA A 18 28.34 -4.87 -57.51
CA ALA A 18 27.42 -6.01 -57.51
C ALA A 18 28.12 -7.36 -57.69
N GLN A 19 27.64 -8.42 -57.02
CA GLN A 19 27.72 -9.78 -57.54
C GLN A 19 26.67 -10.70 -56.94
N VAL A 20 26.05 -11.47 -57.84
CA VAL A 20 25.01 -12.47 -57.63
C VAL A 20 25.61 -13.71 -56.98
N GLY A 21 24.98 -14.23 -55.92
CA GLY A 21 25.34 -15.48 -55.28
C GLY A 21 24.20 -16.05 -54.46
N SER A 22 23.56 -17.10 -54.97
CA SER A 22 22.54 -17.90 -54.31
C SER A 22 23.09 -18.57 -53.04
N CYS A 23 22.37 -18.54 -51.92
CA CYS A 23 22.50 -19.59 -50.92
C CYS A 23 21.24 -19.74 -50.06
N THR A 24 20.53 -20.84 -50.33
CA THR A 24 19.76 -21.69 -49.41
C THR A 24 19.74 -21.30 -47.93
N ALA A 25 18.62 -20.72 -47.48
CA ALA A 25 18.15 -20.80 -46.09
C ALA A 25 16.66 -20.38 -45.98
N CYS A 26 15.78 -21.00 -46.78
CA CYS A 26 14.35 -21.03 -46.49
C CYS A 26 14.03 -22.41 -45.94
N GLN A 27 14.23 -22.64 -44.63
CA GLN A 27 13.62 -23.73 -43.85
C GLN A 27 14.11 -23.68 -42.40
N SER A 28 13.41 -22.91 -41.57
CA SER A 28 13.12 -23.22 -40.15
C SER A 28 12.34 -22.05 -39.52
N PHE A 29 11.08 -21.87 -39.94
CA PHE A 29 10.08 -21.25 -39.06
C PHE A 29 9.72 -22.29 -37.99
N GLU A 30 10.68 -22.57 -37.12
CA GLU A 30 10.40 -23.21 -35.85
C GLU A 30 9.83 -22.11 -34.97
N THR A 31 8.55 -22.25 -34.67
CA THR A 31 7.79 -21.46 -33.70
C THR A 31 8.64 -21.19 -32.46
N GLN A 32 9.25 -20.00 -32.39
CA GLN A 32 9.53 -19.37 -31.12
C GLN A 32 8.19 -19.23 -30.44
N ARG A 33 7.89 -20.16 -29.53
CA ARG A 33 6.93 -19.91 -28.46
C ARG A 33 7.39 -18.60 -27.84
N VAL A 34 6.66 -17.54 -28.14
CA VAL A 34 6.63 -16.35 -27.29
C VAL A 34 6.46 -16.91 -25.89
N LYS A 35 7.47 -16.74 -25.02
CA LYS A 35 7.28 -16.90 -23.57
C LYS A 35 6.06 -16.03 -23.29
N GLY A 36 4.91 -16.65 -23.03
CA GLY A 36 3.75 -15.90 -22.60
C GLY A 36 4.22 -15.13 -21.38
N CYS A 37 4.12 -13.81 -21.40
CA CYS A 37 4.31 -13.04 -20.18
C CYS A 37 3.19 -13.50 -19.25
N ASP A 38 3.54 -14.34 -18.28
CA ASP A 38 2.60 -14.75 -17.24
C ASP A 38 2.22 -13.48 -16.48
N MET A 39 0.94 -13.11 -16.55
CA MET A 39 0.42 -11.93 -15.87
C MET A 39 0.31 -12.22 -14.38
N THR A 40 0.82 -11.30 -13.56
CA THR A 40 0.69 -11.41 -12.10
C THR A 40 -0.49 -10.56 -11.62
N ILE A 41 -1.32 -11.15 -10.77
CA ILE A 41 -2.42 -10.49 -10.08
C ILE A 41 -2.00 -10.28 -8.63
N TYR A 42 -1.79 -9.04 -8.25
CA TYR A 42 -1.50 -8.62 -6.90
C TYR A 42 -2.81 -8.31 -6.17
N ILE A 43 -2.95 -8.80 -4.94
CA ILE A 43 -4.01 -8.40 -4.02
C ILE A 43 -3.37 -7.57 -2.92
N THR A 44 -3.75 -6.30 -2.83
CA THR A 44 -3.36 -5.39 -1.75
C THR A 44 -4.59 -5.04 -0.95
N GLY A 45 -4.56 -5.28 0.36
CA GLY A 45 -5.77 -5.14 1.14
C GLY A 45 -5.63 -5.44 2.63
N GLY A 46 -6.77 -5.47 3.31
CA GLY A 46 -6.87 -5.61 4.75
C GLY A 46 -6.80 -7.04 5.26
N SER A 47 -7.28 -7.22 6.49
CA SER A 47 -7.31 -8.53 7.17
C SER A 47 -8.25 -9.53 6.50
N ASN A 48 -9.35 -9.10 5.87
CA ASN A 48 -10.26 -9.98 5.12
C ASN A 48 -9.57 -10.66 3.94
N SER A 49 -8.62 -9.96 3.30
CA SER A 49 -7.80 -10.48 2.21
C SER A 49 -6.73 -11.49 2.68
N ARG A 50 -6.42 -11.57 3.98
CA ARG A 50 -5.40 -12.49 4.54
C ARG A 50 -5.97 -13.78 5.13
N MET A 51 -7.29 -13.89 5.26
CA MET A 51 -7.93 -15.03 5.92
C MET A 51 -7.70 -16.32 5.11
N LYS A 52 -7.22 -17.38 5.77
CA LYS A 52 -6.93 -18.69 5.14
C LYS A 52 -8.13 -19.30 4.39
N LYS A 53 -9.34 -19.04 4.87
CA LYS A 53 -10.62 -19.46 4.28
C LYS A 53 -11.41 -18.27 3.72
N GLY A 54 -10.75 -17.12 3.55
CA GLY A 54 -11.36 -15.89 3.07
C GLY A 54 -11.56 -15.90 1.56
N TRP A 55 -11.88 -14.72 1.04
CA TRP A 55 -12.18 -14.53 -0.38
C TRP A 55 -10.93 -14.70 -1.26
N ALA A 56 -9.77 -14.18 -0.84
CA ALA A 56 -8.57 -14.19 -1.68
C ALA A 56 -8.10 -15.60 -2.08
N PRO A 57 -8.00 -16.60 -1.17
CA PRO A 57 -7.70 -17.97 -1.57
C PRO A 57 -8.74 -18.59 -2.53
N LYS A 58 -10.02 -18.26 -2.36
CA LYS A 58 -11.09 -18.74 -3.25
C LYS A 58 -11.02 -18.08 -4.62
N PHE A 59 -10.71 -16.78 -4.66
CA PHE A 59 -10.42 -16.04 -5.88
C PHE A 59 -9.22 -16.66 -6.61
N SER A 60 -8.11 -16.95 -5.92
CA SER A 60 -6.93 -17.57 -6.51
C SER A 60 -7.23 -18.94 -7.14
N GLN A 61 -8.14 -19.72 -6.56
CA GLN A 61 -8.56 -21.01 -7.12
C GLN A 61 -9.37 -20.89 -8.41
N GLN A 62 -9.94 -19.72 -8.69
CA GLN A 62 -10.72 -19.45 -9.91
C GLN A 62 -9.87 -18.87 -11.04
N MET A 63 -8.65 -18.43 -10.76
CA MET A 63 -7.73 -17.88 -11.78
C MET A 63 -7.15 -18.98 -12.67
N ARG A 64 -6.78 -18.62 -13.90
CA ARG A 64 -6.26 -19.56 -14.90
C ARG A 64 -4.85 -20.01 -14.53
N GLU A 65 -4.43 -21.17 -15.04
CA GLU A 65 -3.08 -21.73 -14.78
C GLU A 65 -1.90 -20.81 -15.16
N ARG A 66 -2.14 -19.82 -16.04
CA ARG A 66 -1.12 -18.84 -16.49
C ARG A 66 -1.15 -17.52 -15.70
N GLU A 67 -2.06 -17.38 -14.75
CA GLU A 67 -2.20 -16.19 -13.92
C GLU A 67 -1.63 -16.51 -12.53
N THR A 68 -0.62 -15.75 -12.12
CA THR A 68 -0.03 -15.91 -10.78
C THR A 68 -0.71 -14.95 -9.83
N VAL A 69 -1.32 -15.44 -8.74
CA VAL A 69 -1.88 -14.57 -7.71
C VAL A 69 -0.89 -14.37 -6.56
N ARG A 70 -0.45 -13.12 -6.33
CA ARG A 70 0.38 -12.70 -5.21
C ARG A 70 -0.45 -11.88 -4.23
N ASN A 71 -0.54 -12.33 -2.98
CA ASN A 71 -1.25 -11.59 -1.93
C ASN A 71 -0.24 -10.83 -1.07
N ILE A 72 -0.25 -9.51 -1.18
CA ILE A 72 0.65 -8.58 -0.46
C ILE A 72 -0.10 -7.81 0.64
N SER A 73 -1.33 -8.23 0.96
CA SER A 73 -2.20 -7.62 1.94
C SER A 73 -1.60 -7.60 3.35
N ILE A 74 -1.81 -6.48 4.04
CA ILE A 74 -1.45 -6.27 5.44
C ILE A 74 -2.72 -5.93 6.22
N GLY A 75 -2.94 -6.64 7.31
CA GLY A 75 -4.12 -6.42 8.15
C GLY A 75 -3.92 -5.24 9.08
N ASP A 76 -5.03 -4.59 9.44
CA ASP A 76 -5.08 -3.49 10.42
C ASP A 76 -4.17 -2.28 10.09
N VAL A 77 -4.08 -1.95 8.81
CA VAL A 77 -3.40 -0.74 8.30
C VAL A 77 -4.27 -0.05 7.25
N PRO A 78 -4.11 1.26 7.03
CA PRO A 78 -4.88 2.00 6.03
C PRO A 78 -4.26 1.90 4.63
N SER A 79 -4.94 2.49 3.65
CA SER A 79 -4.54 2.52 2.23
C SER A 79 -3.13 3.05 1.96
N TYR A 80 -2.56 3.90 2.82
CA TYR A 80 -1.16 4.35 2.68
C TYR A 80 -0.16 3.19 2.73
N VAL A 81 -0.43 2.14 3.50
CA VAL A 81 0.40 0.95 3.50
C VAL A 81 0.16 0.12 2.24
N GLY A 82 -1.07 0.13 1.71
CA GLY A 82 -1.37 -0.43 0.40
C GLY A 82 -0.58 0.25 -0.73
N PHE A 83 -0.49 1.58 -0.69
CA PHE A 83 0.36 2.38 -1.59
C PHE A 83 1.83 1.97 -1.48
N TYR A 84 2.38 1.97 -0.26
CA TYR A 84 3.76 1.56 0.00
C TYR A 84 4.04 0.14 -0.53
N GLN A 85 3.22 -0.83 -0.15
CA GLN A 85 3.37 -2.21 -0.55
C GLN A 85 3.36 -2.38 -2.06
N SER A 86 2.47 -1.67 -2.75
CA SER A 86 2.28 -1.83 -4.19
C SER A 86 3.41 -1.19 -4.99
N LEU A 87 3.77 0.06 -4.68
CA LEU A 87 4.69 0.83 -5.53
C LEU A 87 6.15 0.76 -5.11
N PHE A 88 6.45 0.34 -3.88
CA PHE A 88 7.82 0.34 -3.34
C PHE A 88 8.28 -1.04 -2.89
N ASN A 89 7.37 -1.90 -2.43
CA ASN A 89 7.71 -3.22 -1.89
C ASN A 89 7.16 -4.40 -2.70
N SER A 90 6.79 -4.15 -3.96
CA SER A 90 6.33 -5.19 -4.89
C SER A 90 6.97 -5.01 -6.27
N ASP A 91 7.14 -6.11 -6.97
CA ASP A 91 7.67 -6.15 -8.34
C ASP A 91 6.51 -6.01 -9.35
N LEU A 92 5.75 -4.90 -9.27
CA LEU A 92 4.69 -4.64 -10.25
C LEU A 92 5.29 -4.31 -11.61
N GLU A 93 4.89 -5.04 -12.63
CA GLU A 93 5.30 -4.82 -14.02
C GLU A 93 4.14 -4.31 -14.90
N PRO A 94 4.44 -3.61 -16.02
CA PRO A 94 3.42 -3.25 -16.99
C PRO A 94 2.58 -4.43 -17.44
N GLY A 95 1.25 -4.29 -17.38
CA GLY A 95 0.29 -5.34 -17.71
C GLY A 95 -0.17 -6.20 -16.54
N ASP A 96 0.52 -6.16 -15.38
CA ASP A 96 0.03 -6.78 -14.15
C ASP A 96 -1.29 -6.16 -13.69
N THR A 97 -1.99 -6.87 -12.81
CA THR A 97 -3.25 -6.39 -12.20
C THR A 97 -3.10 -6.22 -10.70
N LEU A 98 -3.50 -5.07 -10.16
CA LEU A 98 -3.61 -4.80 -8.74
C LEU A 98 -5.09 -4.74 -8.33
N ILE A 99 -5.51 -5.66 -7.47
CA ILE A 99 -6.81 -5.65 -6.80
C ILE A 99 -6.64 -5.00 -5.43
N TRP A 100 -7.29 -3.85 -5.23
CA TRP A 100 -7.24 -3.08 -4.00
C TRP A 100 -8.45 -3.36 -3.10
N GLU A 101 -8.23 -3.56 -1.80
CA GLU A 101 -9.26 -3.82 -0.78
C GLU A 101 -8.86 -3.19 0.56
N TYR A 102 -8.98 -1.87 0.70
CA TYR A 102 -8.70 -1.18 1.98
C TYR A 102 -9.85 -0.32 2.50
N ALA A 103 -10.97 -0.20 1.79
CA ALA A 103 -12.10 0.65 2.19
C ALA A 103 -12.57 0.37 3.64
N LEU A 104 -12.69 -0.91 4.01
CA LEU A 104 -13.06 -1.32 5.38
C LEU A 104 -12.05 -0.88 6.42
N ASN A 105 -10.76 -0.96 6.09
CA ASN A 105 -9.68 -0.54 6.96
C ASN A 105 -9.64 0.98 7.12
N ASP A 106 -9.77 1.72 6.03
CA ASP A 106 -9.83 3.18 6.05
C ASP A 106 -11.03 3.66 6.87
N GLU A 107 -12.22 3.07 6.67
CA GLU A 107 -13.38 3.32 7.53
C GLU A 107 -13.06 3.13 9.01
N ASN A 108 -12.40 2.03 9.39
CA ASN A 108 -12.02 1.80 10.79
C ASN A 108 -11.03 2.86 11.31
N HIS A 109 -10.09 3.34 10.49
CA HIS A 109 -9.13 4.37 10.90
C HIS A 109 -9.80 5.75 11.03
N ILE A 110 -10.72 6.09 10.14
CA ILE A 110 -11.55 7.30 10.26
C ILE A 110 -12.38 7.23 11.55
N ASP A 111 -13.10 6.13 11.72
CA ASP A 111 -14.10 5.93 12.77
C ASP A 111 -13.52 5.84 14.18
N PHE A 112 -12.36 5.20 14.29
CA PHE A 112 -11.78 4.81 15.56
C PHE A 112 -10.38 5.34 15.77
N GLN A 113 -9.76 6.04 14.81
CA GLN A 113 -8.43 6.59 15.01
C GLN A 113 -8.31 8.07 14.62
N ASN A 114 -9.43 8.72 14.27
CA ASN A 114 -9.52 10.14 13.91
C ASN A 114 -8.71 10.51 12.66
N TYR A 115 -8.51 9.56 11.75
CA TYR A 115 -7.86 9.86 10.48
C TYR A 115 -8.79 10.72 9.62
N ASP A 116 -8.20 11.67 8.90
CA ASP A 116 -8.95 12.45 7.91
C ASP A 116 -9.25 11.58 6.69
N ALA A 117 -10.54 11.47 6.34
CA ALA A 117 -11.00 10.79 5.13
C ALA A 117 -10.34 11.36 3.86
N SER A 118 -10.13 12.69 3.82
CA SER A 118 -9.50 13.35 2.67
C SER A 118 -8.04 12.95 2.49
N GLU A 119 -7.32 12.71 3.60
CA GLU A 119 -5.93 12.25 3.60
C GLU A 119 -5.86 10.82 3.04
N LEU A 120 -6.76 9.93 3.46
CA LEU A 120 -6.79 8.55 2.97
C LEU A 120 -7.16 8.46 1.48
N LEU A 121 -8.15 9.23 1.04
CA LEU A 121 -8.52 9.32 -0.39
C LEU A 121 -7.35 9.81 -1.25
N ARG A 122 -6.59 10.79 -0.76
CA ARG A 122 -5.39 11.30 -1.45
C ARG A 122 -4.34 10.22 -1.63
N GLY A 123 -4.11 9.39 -0.60
CA GLY A 123 -3.20 8.23 -0.71
C GLY A 123 -3.64 7.23 -1.80
N ILE A 124 -4.94 7.02 -1.95
CA ILE A 124 -5.50 6.18 -3.02
C ILE A 124 -5.31 6.84 -4.39
N GLU A 125 -5.57 8.14 -4.51
CA GLU A 125 -5.35 8.89 -5.75
C GLU A 125 -3.88 8.80 -6.21
N TYR A 126 -2.93 8.87 -5.29
CA TYR A 126 -1.51 8.67 -5.58
C TYR A 126 -1.19 7.25 -6.05
N LEU A 127 -1.83 6.23 -5.47
CA LEU A 127 -1.71 4.85 -5.95
C LEU A 127 -2.25 4.71 -7.38
N LEU A 128 -3.41 5.32 -7.68
CA LEU A 128 -4.01 5.27 -9.02
C LEU A 128 -3.10 5.92 -10.07
N ILE A 129 -2.55 7.10 -9.78
CA ILE A 129 -1.59 7.77 -10.68
C ILE A 129 -0.32 6.92 -10.86
N GLY A 130 0.20 6.33 -9.77
CA GLY A 130 1.36 5.43 -9.83
C GLY A 130 1.12 4.21 -10.73
N CYS A 131 -0.03 3.55 -10.58
CA CYS A 131 -0.44 2.43 -11.45
C CYS A 131 -0.64 2.87 -12.90
N ALA A 132 -1.20 4.06 -13.15
CA ALA A 132 -1.34 4.60 -14.50
C ALA A 132 0.04 4.78 -15.18
N HIS A 133 1.00 5.37 -14.47
CA HIS A 133 2.37 5.55 -14.99
C HIS A 133 3.07 4.21 -15.24
N ALA A 134 2.88 3.24 -14.35
CA ALA A 134 3.44 1.89 -14.48
C ALA A 134 2.69 1.00 -15.49
N GLN A 135 1.57 1.47 -16.07
CA GLN A 135 0.69 0.67 -16.93
C GLN A 135 0.18 -0.61 -16.23
N VAL A 136 -0.03 -0.52 -14.92
CA VAL A 136 -0.61 -1.58 -14.10
C VAL A 136 -2.13 -1.43 -14.13
N ARG A 137 -2.83 -2.53 -14.41
CA ARG A 137 -4.29 -2.59 -14.37
C ARG A 137 -4.77 -2.52 -12.93
N PHE A 138 -5.79 -1.72 -12.66
CA PHE A 138 -6.31 -1.55 -11.31
C PHE A 138 -7.79 -1.94 -11.26
N GLY A 139 -8.17 -2.59 -10.16
CA GLY A 139 -9.57 -2.88 -9.84
C GLY A 139 -9.81 -2.80 -8.34
N ALA A 140 -10.94 -2.25 -7.93
CA ALA A 140 -11.24 -2.04 -6.51
C ALA A 140 -12.35 -2.95 -5.99
N LEU A 141 -12.09 -3.62 -4.87
CA LEU A 141 -13.08 -4.39 -4.13
C LEU A 141 -13.42 -3.60 -2.85
N ILE A 142 -14.63 -3.04 -2.80
CA ILE A 142 -15.08 -2.20 -1.69
C ILE A 142 -15.83 -3.07 -0.68
N MET A 143 -15.18 -3.29 0.45
CA MET A 143 -15.73 -3.94 1.64
C MET A 143 -16.07 -2.92 2.71
N ARG A 144 -17.02 -3.24 3.61
CA ARG A 144 -17.37 -2.37 4.73
C ARG A 144 -17.49 -3.12 6.04
N THR A 145 -17.23 -2.41 7.14
CA THR A 145 -17.42 -2.97 8.47
C THR A 145 -18.89 -3.33 8.70
N ARG A 146 -19.14 -4.29 9.60
CA ARG A 146 -20.50 -4.66 9.99
C ARG A 146 -21.30 -3.46 10.47
N ARG A 147 -20.67 -2.55 11.21
CA ARG A 147 -21.32 -1.34 11.73
C ARG A 147 -21.73 -0.41 10.60
N ARG A 148 -20.80 -0.05 9.71
CA ARG A 148 -21.06 0.84 8.56
C ARG A 148 -22.06 0.24 7.59
N HIS A 149 -22.13 -1.08 7.52
CA HIS A 149 -23.13 -1.79 6.74
C HIS A 149 -24.53 -1.75 7.37
N LEU A 150 -24.66 -2.16 8.65
CA LEU A 150 -25.97 -2.29 9.33
C LEU A 150 -26.52 -0.97 9.88
N SER A 151 -25.66 0.04 10.01
CA SER A 151 -26.01 1.40 10.41
C SER A 151 -25.17 2.37 9.59
N PRO A 152 -25.65 2.75 8.38
CA PRO A 152 -24.97 3.72 7.55
C PRO A 152 -25.09 5.10 8.21
N VAL A 153 -24.18 5.40 9.13
CA VAL A 153 -23.96 6.76 9.64
C VAL A 153 -23.29 7.58 8.54
N ASP A 154 -23.48 8.91 8.56
CA ASP A 154 -23.02 9.91 7.58
C ASP A 154 -21.48 9.95 7.38
N CYS A 155 -20.90 8.92 6.77
CA CYS A 155 -19.52 8.96 6.28
C CYS A 155 -19.55 9.01 4.77
N ILE A 156 -19.30 10.20 4.24
CA ILE A 156 -19.21 10.51 2.81
C ILE A 156 -18.06 9.77 2.12
N TYR A 157 -17.13 9.17 2.88
CA TYR A 157 -15.93 8.49 2.38
C TYR A 157 -16.19 7.50 1.24
N ASN A 158 -17.19 6.61 1.35
CA ASN A 158 -17.45 5.64 0.28
C ASN A 158 -18.01 6.28 -1.00
N ALA A 159 -18.79 7.36 -0.87
CA ALA A 159 -19.30 8.08 -2.03
C ALA A 159 -18.14 8.79 -2.74
N ASP A 160 -17.27 9.46 -1.98
CA ASP A 160 -16.08 10.13 -2.50
C ASP A 160 -15.07 9.13 -3.10
N LEU A 161 -14.91 7.96 -2.48
CA LEU A 161 -14.09 6.85 -2.98
C LEU A 161 -14.58 6.35 -4.34
N LYS A 162 -15.89 6.17 -4.51
CA LYS A 162 -16.47 5.76 -5.79
C LYS A 162 -16.31 6.86 -6.83
N GLY A 163 -16.59 8.11 -6.47
CA GLY A 163 -16.36 9.25 -7.35
C GLY A 163 -14.89 9.38 -7.77
N LEU A 164 -13.95 9.01 -6.90
CA LEU A 164 -12.53 8.92 -7.24
C LEU A 164 -12.28 7.81 -8.27
N PHE A 165 -12.79 6.59 -8.06
CA PHE A 165 -12.63 5.51 -9.04
C PHE A 165 -13.27 5.83 -10.39
N GLU A 166 -14.47 6.43 -10.40
CA GLU A 166 -15.13 6.89 -11.63
C GLU A 166 -14.28 7.93 -12.38
N ARG A 167 -13.70 8.90 -11.67
CA ARG A 167 -12.83 9.93 -12.26
C ARG A 167 -11.61 9.35 -12.98
N TYR A 168 -11.05 8.27 -12.44
CA TYR A 168 -9.89 7.58 -13.01
C TYR A 168 -10.26 6.41 -13.92
N ASN A 169 -11.55 6.26 -14.26
CA ASN A 169 -12.09 5.14 -15.04
C ASN A 169 -11.69 3.76 -14.48
N VAL A 170 -11.70 3.61 -13.16
CA VAL A 170 -11.36 2.36 -12.47
C VAL A 170 -12.64 1.57 -12.16
N PRO A 171 -12.72 0.28 -12.56
CA PRO A 171 -13.84 -0.56 -12.17
C PRO A 171 -13.78 -0.86 -10.66
N TYR A 172 -14.94 -0.85 -10.02
CA TYR A 172 -15.06 -1.21 -8.61
C TYR A 172 -16.28 -2.09 -8.36
N PHE A 173 -16.16 -2.97 -7.36
CA PHE A 173 -17.22 -3.85 -6.88
C PHE A 173 -17.51 -3.53 -5.43
N ASP A 174 -18.62 -2.85 -5.16
CA ASP A 174 -19.11 -2.68 -3.78
C ASP A 174 -19.88 -3.93 -3.38
N VAL A 175 -19.28 -4.70 -2.46
CA VAL A 175 -19.81 -5.99 -2.02
C VAL A 175 -21.25 -5.87 -1.53
N ASN A 176 -21.58 -4.79 -0.83
CA ASN A 176 -22.89 -4.64 -0.22
C ASN A 176 -23.95 -4.28 -1.25
N GLU A 177 -23.64 -3.32 -2.12
CA GLU A 177 -24.55 -2.90 -3.19
C GLU A 177 -24.78 -4.04 -4.18
N GLU A 178 -23.73 -4.72 -4.60
CA GLU A 178 -23.83 -5.84 -5.52
C GLU A 178 -24.54 -7.04 -4.90
N PHE A 179 -24.32 -7.33 -3.62
CA PHE A 179 -25.04 -8.42 -2.94
C PHE A 179 -26.53 -8.11 -2.85
N ALA A 180 -26.91 -6.87 -2.49
CA ALA A 180 -28.30 -6.44 -2.46
C ALA A 180 -28.94 -6.50 -3.86
N ARG A 181 -28.24 -6.01 -4.89
CA ARG A 181 -28.71 -5.98 -6.28
C ARG A 181 -28.93 -7.38 -6.85
N ARG A 182 -27.99 -8.30 -6.63
CA ARG A 182 -28.03 -9.66 -7.20
C ARG A 182 -28.84 -10.64 -6.36
N ARG A 183 -29.12 -10.32 -5.09
CA ARG A 183 -29.89 -11.15 -4.15
C ARG A 183 -31.02 -10.35 -3.48
N PRO A 184 -31.96 -9.76 -4.24
CA PRO A 184 -32.96 -8.84 -3.69
C PRO A 184 -33.87 -9.49 -2.64
N TYR A 185 -34.20 -10.78 -2.79
CA TYR A 185 -35.04 -11.53 -1.84
C TYR A 185 -34.34 -11.91 -0.54
N HIS A 186 -33.01 -11.73 -0.46
CA HIS A 186 -32.25 -12.03 0.74
C HIS A 186 -32.15 -10.84 1.69
N GLY A 187 -32.62 -9.64 1.30
CA GLY A 187 -32.60 -8.46 2.15
C GLY A 187 -31.20 -7.88 2.37
N GLY A 188 -30.31 -8.02 1.38
CA GLY A 188 -28.92 -7.52 1.46
C GLY A 188 -28.01 -8.36 2.36
N VAL A 189 -26.89 -7.76 2.74
CA VAL A 189 -25.92 -8.36 3.65
C VAL A 189 -26.46 -8.32 5.09
N LYS A 190 -26.20 -9.36 5.90
CA LYS A 190 -26.77 -9.55 7.24
C LYS A 190 -25.69 -9.68 8.29
N ASN A 191 -26.07 -9.57 9.57
CA ASN A 191 -25.17 -9.85 10.69
C ASN A 191 -24.52 -11.24 10.60
N SER A 192 -25.24 -12.26 10.12
CA SER A 192 -24.74 -13.62 9.90
C SER A 192 -23.72 -13.76 8.77
N HIS A 193 -23.42 -12.68 8.03
CA HIS A 193 -22.35 -12.66 7.04
C HIS A 193 -21.02 -12.19 7.63
N TYR A 194 -21.00 -11.87 8.93
CA TYR A 194 -19.83 -11.39 9.64
C TYR A 194 -19.52 -12.29 10.84
N SER A 195 -18.24 -12.61 11.04
CA SER A 195 -17.76 -13.33 12.21
C SER A 195 -17.51 -12.40 13.41
N ASN A 196 -17.21 -11.13 13.13
CA ASN A 196 -17.08 -10.07 14.12
C ASN A 196 -17.40 -8.70 13.49
N PHE A 197 -17.00 -7.58 14.11
CA PHE A 197 -17.36 -6.26 13.61
C PHE A 197 -16.64 -5.87 12.29
N ALA A 198 -15.49 -6.47 11.97
CA ALA A 198 -14.63 -6.09 10.85
C ALA A 198 -14.37 -7.23 9.84
N HIS A 199 -14.73 -8.47 10.16
CA HIS A 199 -14.42 -9.62 9.32
C HIS A 199 -15.67 -10.33 8.84
N TYR A 200 -15.74 -10.59 7.53
CA TYR A 200 -16.74 -11.46 6.96
C TYR A 200 -16.58 -12.89 7.48
N ASP A 201 -17.69 -13.63 7.59
CA ASP A 201 -17.67 -15.01 8.05
C ASP A 201 -17.18 -15.94 6.92
N PRO A 202 -16.03 -16.65 7.09
CA PRO A 202 -15.46 -17.55 6.08
C PRO A 202 -16.39 -18.69 5.65
N GLU A 203 -17.32 -19.11 6.52
CA GLU A 203 -18.26 -20.20 6.26
C GLU A 203 -19.57 -19.70 5.63
N SER A 204 -19.75 -18.38 5.52
CA SER A 204 -20.94 -17.78 4.95
C SER A 204 -20.88 -17.67 3.43
N SER A 205 -22.05 -17.73 2.79
CA SER A 205 -22.18 -17.63 1.33
C SER A 205 -21.62 -16.33 0.74
N ILE A 206 -21.49 -15.28 1.56
CA ILE A 206 -20.94 -14.00 1.13
C ILE A 206 -19.48 -14.09 0.68
N ILE A 207 -18.70 -15.02 1.24
CA ILE A 207 -17.26 -15.11 0.92
C ILE A 207 -17.04 -15.63 -0.50
N ASN A 208 -17.85 -16.58 -0.96
CA ASN A 208 -17.82 -17.00 -2.37
C ASN A 208 -18.28 -15.84 -3.26
N PHE A 209 -19.34 -15.12 -2.86
CA PHE A 209 -19.81 -13.95 -3.60
C PHE A 209 -18.74 -12.87 -3.76
N ILE A 210 -17.96 -12.60 -2.70
CA ILE A 210 -16.84 -11.67 -2.74
C ILE A 210 -15.74 -12.18 -3.67
N ALA A 211 -15.41 -13.47 -3.63
CA ALA A 211 -14.41 -14.06 -4.51
C ALA A 211 -14.81 -13.95 -5.99
N ASP A 212 -16.09 -14.22 -6.30
CA ASP A 212 -16.65 -14.08 -7.65
C ASP A 212 -16.59 -12.60 -8.11
N GLY A 213 -16.92 -11.66 -7.23
CA GLY A 213 -16.75 -10.21 -7.50
C GLY A 213 -15.30 -9.82 -7.75
N GLY A 214 -14.34 -10.45 -7.05
CA GLY A 214 -12.91 -10.29 -7.32
C GLY A 214 -12.52 -10.77 -8.73
N VAL A 215 -13.11 -11.87 -9.21
CA VAL A 215 -12.89 -12.38 -10.58
C VAL A 215 -13.42 -11.39 -11.61
N GLU A 216 -14.64 -10.88 -11.42
CA GLU A 216 -15.24 -9.88 -12.30
C GLU A 216 -14.37 -8.62 -12.39
N ILE A 217 -13.93 -8.10 -11.24
CA ILE A 217 -13.06 -6.92 -11.21
C ILE A 217 -11.71 -7.18 -11.84
N CYS A 218 -11.11 -8.35 -11.65
CA CYS A 218 -9.86 -8.71 -12.32
C CYS A 218 -10.00 -8.72 -13.85
N GLN A 219 -11.14 -9.20 -14.36
CA GLN A 219 -11.45 -9.22 -15.79
C GLN A 219 -11.67 -7.81 -16.35
N GLU A 220 -12.33 -6.94 -15.60
CA GLU A 220 -12.63 -5.56 -16.01
C GLU A 220 -11.48 -4.57 -15.76
N ALA A 221 -10.52 -4.94 -14.90
CA ALA A 221 -9.41 -4.10 -14.48
C ALA A 221 -8.68 -3.51 -15.68
N ARG A 222 -8.28 -2.25 -15.55
CA ARG A 222 -7.59 -1.48 -16.60
C ARG A 222 -6.65 -0.48 -15.98
N ALA A 223 -5.65 -0.03 -16.73
CA ALA A 223 -4.77 1.02 -16.24
C ALA A 223 -5.61 2.27 -15.93
N PRO A 224 -5.47 2.89 -14.74
CA PRO A 224 -6.20 4.10 -14.42
C PRO A 224 -5.93 5.22 -15.43
N GLU A 225 -6.94 6.05 -15.71
CA GLU A 225 -6.80 7.22 -16.57
C GLU A 225 -6.30 8.41 -15.75
N ALA A 226 -4.98 8.60 -15.70
CA ALA A 226 -4.37 9.79 -15.15
C ALA A 226 -4.10 10.82 -16.26
N GLY A 227 -4.27 12.11 -15.95
CA GLY A 227 -3.90 13.18 -16.88
C GLY A 227 -2.41 13.12 -17.24
N PRO A 228 -1.99 13.58 -18.43
CA PRO A 228 -0.60 13.45 -18.91
C PRO A 228 0.44 14.17 -18.05
N ASN A 229 0.00 15.10 -17.21
CA ASN A 229 0.84 15.86 -16.28
C ASN A 229 0.54 15.51 -14.81
N ALA A 230 -0.18 14.43 -14.55
CA ALA A 230 -0.39 13.97 -13.18
C ALA A 230 0.96 13.57 -12.58
N VAL A 231 1.21 13.99 -11.34
CA VAL A 231 2.43 13.67 -10.61
C VAL A 231 2.03 12.87 -9.38
N VAL A 232 2.86 11.92 -8.98
CA VAL A 232 2.78 11.26 -7.67
C VAL A 232 3.74 11.99 -6.74
N PRO A 233 3.29 12.97 -5.94
CA PRO A 233 4.18 13.70 -5.03
C PRO A 233 4.56 12.86 -3.81
N LEU A 234 3.85 11.76 -3.53
CA LEU A 234 4.13 10.87 -2.41
C LEU A 234 5.30 9.93 -2.72
N ARG A 235 6.30 9.92 -1.84
CA ARG A 235 7.51 9.10 -1.90
C ARG A 235 7.69 8.33 -0.59
N ALA A 236 8.32 7.17 -0.68
CA ALA A 236 8.82 6.44 0.48
C ALA A 236 10.33 6.67 0.62
N ILE A 237 10.77 7.12 1.80
CA ILE A 237 12.19 7.15 2.17
C ILE A 237 12.49 5.84 2.90
N GLU A 238 13.28 4.97 2.27
CA GLU A 238 13.60 3.62 2.75
C GLU A 238 15.09 3.44 3.05
N HIS A 239 15.89 4.48 2.80
CA HIS A 239 17.33 4.52 3.05
C HIS A 239 17.66 5.71 3.93
N PHE A 240 18.46 5.45 4.96
CA PHE A 240 18.84 6.44 5.96
C PHE A 240 20.34 6.42 6.21
N ASP A 241 20.88 7.55 6.64
CA ASP A 241 22.21 7.65 7.25
C ASP A 241 22.11 7.28 8.73
N GLY A 242 23.02 6.43 9.22
CA GLY A 242 23.05 5.97 10.61
C GLY A 242 22.24 4.68 10.86
N GLY A 243 22.08 4.32 12.13
CA GLY A 243 21.34 3.13 12.56
C GLY A 243 21.92 1.79 12.09
N THR A 244 21.12 0.73 12.27
CA THR A 244 21.43 -0.61 11.76
C THR A 244 20.32 -1.15 10.87
N VAL A 245 20.71 -1.81 9.78
CA VAL A 245 19.80 -2.38 8.78
C VAL A 245 19.60 -3.86 9.03
N SER A 246 18.36 -4.30 8.92
CA SER A 246 17.95 -5.70 9.00
C SER A 246 16.82 -5.97 8.01
N THR A 247 16.46 -7.25 7.86
CA THR A 247 15.29 -7.65 7.09
C THR A 247 14.31 -8.34 8.01
N PHE A 248 13.06 -7.88 8.00
CA PHE A 248 11.95 -8.59 8.60
C PHE A 248 11.22 -9.39 7.52
N ASP A 249 11.14 -10.70 7.70
CA ASP A 249 10.51 -11.60 6.75
C ASP A 249 9.51 -12.53 7.44
N ASN A 250 8.32 -12.61 6.86
CA ASN A 250 7.33 -13.61 7.20
C ASN A 250 6.49 -13.98 5.97
N ARG A 251 5.54 -14.91 6.14
CA ARG A 251 4.69 -15.40 5.04
C ARG A 251 3.88 -14.34 4.29
N ALA A 252 3.72 -13.14 4.85
CA ALA A 252 2.91 -12.05 4.29
C ALA A 252 3.75 -10.86 3.82
N ILE A 253 4.97 -10.68 4.31
CA ILE A 253 5.80 -9.52 3.95
C ILE A 253 7.28 -9.81 4.18
N SER A 254 8.09 -9.31 3.26
CA SER A 254 9.53 -9.12 3.42
C SER A 254 9.80 -7.62 3.30
N VAL A 255 10.41 -7.00 4.31
CA VAL A 255 10.76 -5.56 4.31
C VAL A 255 12.11 -5.32 4.93
N THR A 256 12.81 -4.33 4.41
CA THR A 256 13.98 -3.75 5.07
C THR A 256 13.53 -2.95 6.28
N THR A 257 14.22 -3.13 7.41
CA THR A 257 13.92 -2.48 8.68
C THR A 257 15.15 -1.82 9.26
N TRP A 258 14.97 -0.62 9.80
CA TRP A 258 15.99 0.22 10.39
C TRP A 258 15.79 0.34 11.89
N ASP A 259 16.83 0.01 12.65
CA ASP A 259 16.96 0.38 14.06
C ASP A 259 17.69 1.72 14.13
N PRO A 260 17.09 2.77 14.73
CA PRO A 260 17.77 4.04 14.92
C PRO A 260 19.11 3.94 15.68
N GLY A 261 19.29 2.98 16.59
CA GLY A 261 20.47 2.91 17.46
C GLY A 261 20.64 4.15 18.35
N GLU A 262 21.83 4.33 18.95
CA GLU A 262 22.11 5.46 19.86
C GLU A 262 22.18 6.81 19.12
N ASP A 263 22.73 6.82 17.91
CA ASP A 263 22.92 8.04 17.10
C ASP A 263 21.70 8.39 16.23
N GLY A 264 20.66 7.56 16.23
CA GLY A 264 19.50 7.72 15.37
C GLY A 264 19.77 7.42 13.88
N ILE A 265 18.71 7.55 13.09
CA ILE A 265 18.74 7.54 11.63
C ILE A 265 18.35 8.91 11.09
N SER A 266 18.86 9.27 9.91
CA SER A 266 18.53 10.55 9.29
C SER A 266 18.48 10.47 7.76
N PHE A 267 17.85 11.46 7.15
CA PHE A 267 17.88 11.65 5.71
C PHE A 267 17.78 13.14 5.38
N ILE A 268 18.19 13.50 4.17
CA ILE A 268 18.14 14.87 3.65
C ILE A 268 17.32 14.85 2.35
N PRO A 269 16.10 15.41 2.33
CA PRO A 269 15.28 15.42 1.13
C PRO A 269 15.82 16.46 0.13
N ALA A 270 15.77 16.11 -1.15
CA ALA A 270 16.24 16.97 -2.24
C ALA A 270 15.25 18.08 -2.62
N GLN A 271 13.98 17.95 -2.22
CA GLN A 271 12.90 18.92 -2.47
C GLN A 271 12.23 19.25 -1.14
N ALA A 272 11.56 20.39 -1.06
CA ALA A 272 10.71 20.72 0.07
C ALA A 272 9.46 19.83 0.08
N GLY A 273 8.85 19.65 1.24
CA GLY A 273 7.69 18.77 1.35
C GLY A 273 7.14 18.67 2.74
N LYS A 274 6.37 17.61 2.98
CA LYS A 274 5.78 17.29 4.28
C LYS A 274 5.84 15.80 4.58
N VAL A 275 6.04 15.47 5.85
CA VAL A 275 5.94 14.10 6.35
C VAL A 275 4.47 13.76 6.55
N ILE A 276 4.02 12.69 5.89
CA ILE A 276 2.63 12.22 5.93
C ILE A 276 2.48 11.10 6.96
N GLY A 277 3.49 10.23 7.08
CA GLY A 277 3.49 9.23 8.12
C GLY A 277 4.67 8.29 8.08
N PHE A 278 4.66 7.34 9.01
CA PHE A 278 5.67 6.29 9.11
C PHE A 278 5.05 4.94 8.82
N VAL A 279 5.74 4.12 8.02
CA VAL A 279 5.54 2.68 8.00
C VAL A 279 6.58 2.09 8.96
N ALA A 280 6.12 1.43 10.01
CA ALA A 280 6.98 0.90 11.06
C ALA A 280 6.61 -0.53 11.41
N LEU A 281 7.61 -1.35 11.72
CA LEU A 281 7.43 -2.63 12.38
C LEU A 281 7.36 -2.38 13.88
N CYS A 282 6.14 -2.36 14.43
CA CYS A 282 5.89 -2.04 15.83
C CYS A 282 5.80 -3.30 16.69
N THR A 283 6.20 -3.20 17.97
CA THR A 283 6.00 -4.24 19.00
C THR A 283 5.34 -3.66 20.26
N PRO A 284 4.82 -4.50 21.19
CA PRO A 284 4.37 -4.04 22.51
C PRO A 284 5.50 -3.55 23.41
N GLU A 285 6.75 -3.86 23.06
CA GLU A 285 7.98 -3.37 23.71
C GLU A 285 8.69 -2.33 22.81
N GLY A 286 7.90 -1.60 22.02
CA GLY A 286 8.40 -0.83 20.89
C GLY A 286 9.23 0.39 21.26
N GLY A 287 8.96 0.99 22.43
CA GLY A 287 9.52 2.27 22.87
C GLY A 287 8.87 3.48 22.21
N MET A 288 9.62 4.58 22.17
CA MET A 288 9.20 5.86 21.61
C MET A 288 10.30 6.48 20.77
N MET A 289 9.91 7.25 19.75
CA MET A 289 10.85 7.94 18.90
C MET A 289 10.66 9.45 18.97
N THR A 290 11.75 10.17 18.74
CA THR A 290 11.77 11.61 18.53
C THR A 290 12.03 11.86 17.05
N LEU A 291 11.13 12.58 16.41
CA LEU A 291 11.32 13.15 15.08
C LEU A 291 11.78 14.59 15.22
N SER A 292 12.95 14.87 14.67
CA SER A 292 13.55 16.20 14.67
C SER A 292 13.76 16.69 13.24
N THR A 293 13.37 17.92 13.02
CA THR A 293 13.65 18.77 11.87
C THR A 293 14.46 19.98 12.38
N GLY A 294 14.88 20.87 11.50
CA GLY A 294 15.53 22.13 11.85
C GLY A 294 14.64 23.06 12.69
N THR A 295 13.31 22.96 12.59
CA THR A 295 12.38 23.84 13.32
C THR A 295 11.46 23.13 14.32
N THR A 296 11.36 21.82 14.26
CA THR A 296 10.36 21.07 15.03
C THR A 296 10.94 19.76 15.55
N THR A 297 10.74 19.52 16.83
CA THR A 297 11.06 18.26 17.50
C THR A 297 9.79 17.73 18.14
N GLN A 298 9.38 16.51 17.78
CA GLN A 298 8.19 15.88 18.32
C GLN A 298 8.45 14.42 18.68
N LYS A 299 8.07 14.04 19.89
CA LYS A 299 8.09 12.64 20.34
C LYS A 299 6.79 11.94 19.98
N PHE A 300 6.88 10.68 19.59
CA PHE A 300 5.72 9.85 19.33
C PHE A 300 5.97 8.38 19.70
N SER A 301 4.88 7.69 20.03
CA SER A 301 4.92 6.29 20.39
C SER A 301 5.01 5.40 19.16
N VAL A 302 5.91 4.42 19.23
CA VAL A 302 6.00 3.28 18.32
C VAL A 302 5.70 1.97 19.06
N THR A 303 5.18 2.07 20.29
CA THR A 303 4.70 0.95 21.11
C THR A 303 3.23 0.73 20.82
N PHE A 304 2.88 -0.36 20.15
CA PHE A 304 1.46 -0.64 19.91
C PHE A 304 0.83 -1.29 21.15
N SER A 305 -0.43 -0.94 21.42
CA SER A 305 -1.25 -1.43 22.52
C SER A 305 -2.47 -2.14 21.93
N GLU A 306 -2.30 -3.42 21.61
CA GLU A 306 -3.40 -4.29 21.19
C GLU A 306 -3.39 -5.55 22.04
N ASP A 307 -4.50 -5.75 22.75
CA ASP A 307 -4.68 -6.92 23.60
C ASP A 307 -4.46 -8.21 22.78
N PHE A 308 -3.73 -9.16 23.38
CA PHE A 308 -3.48 -10.50 22.83
C PHE A 308 -2.55 -10.59 21.60
N ILE A 309 -1.91 -9.49 21.18
CA ILE A 309 -0.90 -9.52 20.12
C ILE A 309 0.49 -9.24 20.69
N SER A 310 1.32 -10.28 20.75
CA SER A 310 2.73 -10.18 21.17
C SER A 310 3.72 -10.17 20.01
N LYS A 311 3.25 -10.27 18.77
CA LYS A 311 4.11 -10.37 17.58
C LYS A 311 4.34 -9.00 16.96
N PRO A 312 5.51 -8.77 16.33
CA PRO A 312 5.74 -7.58 15.53
C PRO A 312 4.69 -7.40 14.44
N MET A 313 4.23 -6.17 14.24
CA MET A 313 3.23 -5.81 13.24
C MET A 313 3.67 -4.59 12.45
N VAL A 314 3.49 -4.64 11.13
CA VAL A 314 3.57 -3.42 10.33
C VAL A 314 2.37 -2.54 10.70
N LYS A 315 2.65 -1.30 11.09
CA LYS A 315 1.65 -0.27 11.41
C LYS A 315 1.97 0.99 10.63
N TYR A 316 0.94 1.81 10.46
CA TYR A 316 1.07 3.16 9.93
C TYR A 316 0.81 4.17 11.05
N ILE A 317 1.68 5.19 11.11
CA ILE A 317 1.62 6.27 12.08
C ILE A 317 1.41 7.56 11.29
N SER A 318 0.18 8.07 11.25
CA SER A 318 -0.16 9.32 10.56
C SER A 318 0.38 10.52 11.34
N VAL A 319 1.29 11.28 10.72
CA VAL A 319 1.84 12.52 11.29
C VAL A 319 0.77 13.63 11.39
N PRO A 320 -0.05 13.89 10.35
CA PRO A 320 -1.14 14.86 10.46
C PRO A 320 -2.11 14.55 11.61
N THR A 321 -2.42 13.27 11.84
CA THR A 321 -3.29 12.87 12.95
C THR A 321 -2.61 13.04 14.30
N LEU A 322 -1.31 12.72 14.42
CA LEU A 322 -0.54 12.92 15.65
C LEU A 322 -0.46 14.40 16.03
N MET A 323 -0.01 15.22 15.09
CA MET A 323 0.39 16.60 15.36
C MET A 323 -0.75 17.61 15.14
N GLY A 324 -1.88 17.17 14.57
CA GLY A 324 -2.99 18.04 14.15
C GLY A 324 -2.69 18.88 12.90
N ALA A 325 -1.49 18.75 12.34
CA ALA A 325 -1.06 19.40 11.10
C ALA A 325 0.07 18.57 10.44
N PRO A 326 0.26 18.66 9.11
CA PRO A 326 1.41 18.06 8.44
C PRO A 326 2.72 18.67 8.96
N LEU A 327 3.75 17.85 9.14
CA LEU A 327 5.09 18.35 9.43
C LEU A 327 5.80 18.70 8.12
N THR A 328 6.01 20.00 7.87
CA THR A 328 6.72 20.49 6.68
C THR A 328 8.23 20.50 6.89
N TYR A 329 8.98 20.42 5.80
CA TYR A 329 10.43 20.56 5.77
C TYR A 329 10.89 21.25 4.47
N GLU A 330 12.06 21.86 4.52
CA GLU A 330 12.71 22.50 3.37
C GLU A 330 13.69 21.55 2.65
N ALA A 331 13.99 21.84 1.39
CA ALA A 331 15.00 21.12 0.65
C ALA A 331 16.38 21.26 1.34
N GLY A 332 17.09 20.15 1.51
CA GLY A 332 18.40 20.14 2.16
C GLY A 332 18.37 20.13 3.70
N GLU A 333 17.18 20.20 4.30
CA GLU A 333 17.01 20.08 5.75
C GLU A 333 17.27 18.65 6.23
N ARG A 334 17.97 18.48 7.36
CA ARG A 334 18.17 17.14 7.93
C ARG A 334 16.97 16.75 8.80
N LEU A 335 16.28 15.69 8.41
CA LEU A 335 15.29 15.03 9.24
C LEU A 335 15.96 13.87 9.98
N ARG A 336 15.74 13.78 11.29
CA ARG A 336 16.32 12.76 12.16
C ARG A 336 15.24 12.04 12.97
N LEU A 337 15.36 10.72 13.06
CA LEU A 337 14.58 9.88 13.96
C LEU A 337 15.55 9.25 14.96
N GLU A 338 15.29 9.43 16.25
CA GLU A 338 16.10 8.88 17.34
C GLU A 338 15.20 8.29 18.43
N TRP A 339 15.73 7.38 19.24
CA TRP A 339 14.99 6.87 20.38
C TRP A 339 14.74 7.98 21.40
N ALA A 340 13.52 8.09 21.91
CA ALA A 340 13.21 9.01 22.99
C ALA A 340 13.59 8.38 24.34
N GLU A 341 14.28 9.14 25.18
CA GLU A 341 14.67 8.71 26.53
C GLU A 341 13.52 8.73 27.53
N THR A 342 12.47 9.54 27.28
CA THR A 342 11.32 9.71 28.19
C THR A 342 10.01 9.80 27.41
N ALA A 343 8.92 9.34 28.06
CA ALA A 343 7.56 9.46 27.54
C ALA A 343 6.97 10.88 27.63
N GLU A 344 7.62 11.79 28.37
CA GLU A 344 7.11 13.14 28.57
C GLU A 344 6.97 13.90 27.24
N GLY A 345 5.75 14.39 26.97
CA GLY A 345 5.41 15.15 25.77
C GLY A 345 5.23 14.31 24.50
N ALA A 346 5.22 12.98 24.62
CA ALA A 346 5.00 12.10 23.48
C ALA A 346 3.53 12.03 23.06
N LEU A 347 3.33 11.95 21.74
CA LEU A 347 2.02 11.77 21.13
C LEU A 347 1.85 10.29 20.75
N ALA A 348 0.60 9.83 20.67
CA ALA A 348 0.31 8.47 20.25
C ALA A 348 -0.95 8.46 19.38
N ASN A 349 -0.89 7.76 18.23
CA ASN A 349 -2.10 7.41 17.52
C ASN A 349 -2.93 6.48 18.40
N ARG A 350 -4.24 6.45 18.17
CA ARG A 350 -5.11 5.47 18.82
C ARG A 350 -4.60 4.06 18.49
N LYS A 351 -4.51 3.18 19.50
CA LYS A 351 -3.84 1.86 19.50
C LYS A 351 -2.32 1.87 19.74
N PHE A 352 -1.74 3.01 20.06
CA PHE A 352 -0.38 3.10 20.59
C PHE A 352 -0.43 3.53 22.06
N THR A 353 0.56 3.10 22.83
CA THR A 353 0.69 3.49 24.25
C THR A 353 1.18 4.92 24.34
N ASP A 354 0.42 5.81 24.97
CA ASP A 354 0.80 7.21 25.22
C ASP A 354 1.77 7.36 26.40
N SER A 355 1.72 6.43 27.36
CA SER A 355 2.55 6.40 28.58
C SER A 355 3.14 5.00 28.87
N PRO A 356 4.00 4.44 28.00
CA PRO A 356 4.75 3.21 28.27
C PRO A 356 5.61 3.37 29.53
N SER A 357 5.79 2.28 30.27
CA SER A 357 6.70 2.25 31.42
C SER A 357 8.15 2.46 31.00
N ASP A 358 9.00 2.89 31.92
CA ASP A 358 10.45 3.02 31.69
C ASP A 358 11.09 1.71 31.22
N GLU A 359 10.58 0.57 31.71
CA GLU A 359 10.99 -0.75 31.25
C GLU A 359 10.70 -0.93 29.75
N ILE A 360 9.49 -0.60 29.28
CA ILE A 360 9.12 -0.69 27.86
C ILE A 360 9.91 0.32 27.02
N LEU A 361 10.12 1.55 27.51
CA LEU A 361 10.91 2.57 26.83
C LEU A 361 12.36 2.10 26.57
N ALA A 362 12.95 1.36 27.51
CA ALA A 362 14.32 0.86 27.39
C ALA A 362 14.48 -0.26 26.36
N LYS A 363 13.39 -0.95 25.96
CA LYS A 363 13.45 -2.13 25.08
C LYS A 363 13.70 -1.80 23.61
N ARG A 364 13.07 -0.72 23.11
CA ARG A 364 13.34 -0.16 21.77
C ARG A 364 13.24 -1.22 20.65
N GLU A 365 12.22 -2.08 20.70
CA GLU A 365 12.09 -3.21 19.78
C GLU A 365 11.44 -2.86 18.43
N SER A 366 10.82 -1.70 18.30
CA SER A 366 10.22 -1.26 17.04
C SER A 366 11.28 -0.86 16.01
N ARG A 367 10.95 -0.96 14.71
CA ARG A 367 11.85 -0.61 13.61
C ARG A 367 11.14 0.26 12.59
N ILE A 368 11.88 1.17 11.95
CA ILE A 368 11.36 1.97 10.84
C ILE A 368 11.49 1.18 9.53
N VAL A 369 10.42 1.13 8.76
CA VAL A 369 10.44 0.55 7.40
C VAL A 369 10.60 1.69 6.39
N ALA A 370 9.73 2.70 6.48
CA ALA A 370 9.76 3.84 5.58
C ALA A 370 9.20 5.11 6.24
N VAL A 371 9.68 6.26 5.78
CA VAL A 371 9.03 7.56 6.02
C VAL A 371 8.29 7.95 4.74
N LEU A 372 6.97 8.15 4.82
CA LEU A 372 6.18 8.63 3.69
C LEU A 372 6.18 10.16 3.68
N VAL A 373 6.62 10.73 2.57
CA VAL A 373 6.74 12.17 2.38
C VAL A 373 6.03 12.62 1.10
N GLU A 374 5.42 13.79 1.13
CA GLU A 374 4.73 14.39 -0.01
C GLU A 374 5.46 15.68 -0.41
N ASP A 375 5.96 15.74 -1.64
CA ASP A 375 6.65 16.91 -2.19
C ASP A 375 5.66 18.08 -2.42
N ILE A 376 6.14 19.32 -2.22
CA ILE A 376 5.36 20.57 -2.35
C ILE A 376 5.87 21.43 -3.49
#